data_AF-A0A6I3LPM5-F1
#
_entry.id   AF-A0A6I3LPM5-F1
#
_cell.length_a   1.000
_cell.length_b   1.000
_cell.length_c   1.000
_cell.angle_alpha   90.00
_cell.angle_beta   90.00
_cell.angle_gamma   90.00
#
_symmetry.space_group_name_H-M   'P 1'
#
loop_
_entity.id
_entity.type
_entity.pdbx_description
1 polymer ?
#
loop_
_entity_poly.entity_id
_entity_poly.type
_entity_poly.pdbx_seq_one_letter_code
_entity_poly.pdbx_strand_id
1 'polypeptide(L)'
;MKKVLTLFLLTAISLTSCSSDDNKGETEHSNISFSNVNFNDKAPGETVILEGKGLDPEQESKYKIIFRKQTTAPKLSTRALPPDNSFETVDAVIYRVTTTSVEFNIPKEATNGEVIFRDGKFDLRLTNYNYKK
;
A
#
# COMPACT_ATOMS: atom_id res chain seq x y z
N MET A 1 -72.54 16.67 -12.23
CA MET A 1 -72.15 17.12 -13.59
C MET A 1 -71.53 18.50 -13.49
N LYS A 2 -70.27 18.66 -13.91
CA LYS A 2 -69.73 19.84 -14.62
C LYS A 2 -68.25 19.57 -14.89
N LYS A 3 -67.94 19.38 -16.17
CA LYS A 3 -66.58 19.38 -16.73
C LYS A 3 -66.15 20.85 -16.80
N VAL A 4 -64.98 21.19 -16.26
CA VAL A 4 -64.24 22.37 -16.71
C VAL A 4 -62.78 21.96 -16.80
N LEU A 5 -62.34 21.89 -18.04
CA LEU A 5 -60.96 21.75 -18.47
C LEU A 5 -60.46 23.19 -18.71
N THR A 6 -59.38 23.59 -18.05
CA THR A 6 -58.57 24.71 -18.51
C THR A 6 -57.10 24.36 -18.31
N LEU A 7 -56.38 24.47 -19.43
CA LEU A 7 -54.99 24.11 -19.66
C LEU A 7 -54.20 25.40 -19.92
N PHE A 8 -52.88 25.34 -19.67
CA PHE A 8 -51.81 26.32 -19.94
C PHE A 8 -51.68 27.46 -18.91
N LEU A 9 -50.48 27.81 -18.41
CA LEU A 9 -49.29 28.18 -19.19
C LEU A 9 -47.98 28.05 -18.35
N LEU A 10 -46.88 27.79 -19.07
CA LEU A 10 -45.47 27.68 -18.73
C LEU A 10 -44.92 28.43 -17.50
N THR A 11 -43.99 27.82 -16.76
CA THR A 11 -42.53 28.14 -16.84
C THR A 11 -41.70 27.16 -16.01
N ALA A 12 -40.66 26.64 -16.65
CA ALA A 12 -39.63 25.83 -16.02
C ALA A 12 -38.78 26.69 -15.07
N ILE A 13 -38.54 26.19 -13.86
CA ILE A 13 -37.24 26.37 -13.23
C ILE A 13 -36.81 24.98 -12.77
N SER A 14 -35.99 24.36 -13.59
CA SER A 14 -35.12 23.28 -13.18
C SER A 14 -34.22 23.80 -12.06
N LEU A 15 -34.59 23.56 -10.81
CA LEU A 15 -33.59 23.33 -9.78
C LEU A 15 -33.41 21.81 -9.72
N THR A 16 -32.64 21.30 -10.68
CA THR A 16 -31.78 20.16 -10.36
C THR A 16 -30.93 20.64 -9.20
N SER A 17 -31.39 20.38 -7.98
CA SER A 17 -30.49 20.16 -6.88
C SER A 17 -29.68 18.93 -7.28
N CYS A 18 -28.65 19.16 -8.10
CA CYS A 18 -27.46 18.35 -8.04
C CYS A 18 -26.90 18.66 -6.65
N SER A 19 -27.48 17.98 -5.66
CA SER A 19 -26.76 17.61 -4.46
C SER A 19 -25.51 16.92 -4.98
N SER A 20 -24.43 17.70 -5.10
CA SER A 20 -23.07 17.18 -5.10
C SER A 20 -22.91 16.57 -3.72
N ASP A 21 -23.50 15.39 -3.58
CA ASP A 21 -23.23 14.47 -2.50
C ASP A 21 -21.80 14.02 -2.79
N ASP A 22 -20.86 14.90 -2.43
CA ASP A 22 -19.44 14.62 -2.33
C ASP A 22 -19.26 13.68 -1.15
N ASN A 23 -19.86 12.50 -1.27
CA ASN A 23 -19.58 11.37 -0.42
C ASN A 23 -18.21 10.87 -0.87
N LYS A 24 -17.17 11.63 -0.50
CA LYS A 24 -15.81 11.12 -0.38
C LYS A 24 -15.89 10.07 0.71
N GLY A 25 -16.32 8.87 0.33
CA GLY A 25 -16.25 7.70 1.20
C GLY A 25 -14.86 7.67 1.83
N GLU A 26 -14.79 7.19 3.08
CA GLU A 26 -13.53 7.07 3.78
C GLU A 26 -12.49 6.43 2.86
N THR A 27 -11.36 7.11 2.67
CA THR A 27 -10.28 6.56 1.87
C THR A 27 -9.77 5.33 2.61
N GLU A 28 -10.02 4.16 2.05
CA GLU A 28 -9.60 2.91 2.66
C GLU A 28 -8.09 2.92 2.89
N HIS A 29 -7.67 2.58 4.10
CA HIS A 29 -6.28 2.48 4.51
C HIS A 29 -6.09 1.20 5.33
N SER A 30 -4.85 0.73 5.41
CA SER A 30 -4.52 -0.36 6.32
C SER A 30 -4.69 0.11 7.77
N ASN A 31 -5.30 -0.73 8.61
CA ASN A 31 -5.34 -0.52 10.05
C ASN A 31 -4.06 -1.03 10.74
N ILE A 32 -3.14 -1.63 9.99
CA ILE A 32 -1.87 -2.13 10.50
C ILE A 32 -0.88 -0.98 10.64
N SER A 33 -0.18 -0.94 11.77
CA SER A 33 0.89 0.02 12.02
C SER A 33 2.08 -0.67 12.68
N PHE A 34 3.28 -0.16 12.40
CA PHE A 34 4.52 -0.66 12.97
C PHE A 34 5.23 0.47 13.73
N SER A 35 5.92 0.11 14.81
CA SER A 35 6.82 1.04 15.50
C SER A 35 8.00 1.40 14.59
N ASN A 36 8.77 2.45 14.92
CA ASN A 36 9.99 2.78 14.16
C ASN A 36 10.92 1.56 14.09
N VAL A 37 11.19 1.08 12.87
CA VAL A 37 11.97 -0.13 12.64
C VAL A 37 13.31 0.17 11.98
N ASN A 38 14.36 -0.48 12.48
CA ASN A 38 15.68 -0.46 11.88
C ASN A 38 16.21 -1.89 11.82
N PHE A 39 16.58 -2.34 10.62
CA PHE A 39 17.15 -3.66 10.37
C PHE A 39 18.61 -3.60 9.93
N ASN A 40 19.25 -2.43 9.97
CA ASN A 40 20.57 -2.23 9.37
C ASN A 40 21.70 -2.92 10.15
N ASP A 41 21.45 -3.31 11.40
CA ASP A 41 22.33 -4.11 12.24
C ASP A 41 22.16 -5.63 12.02
N LYS A 42 21.17 -6.04 11.21
CA LYS A 42 20.85 -7.44 10.95
C LYS A 42 21.47 -7.91 9.65
N ALA A 43 22.09 -9.09 9.68
CA ALA A 43 22.70 -9.68 8.51
C ALA A 43 21.67 -10.42 7.63
N PRO A 44 21.91 -10.52 6.31
CA PRO A 44 21.12 -11.41 5.45
C PRO A 44 21.10 -12.85 5.98
N GLY A 45 19.92 -13.45 6.07
CA GLY A 45 19.69 -14.76 6.66
C GLY A 45 19.30 -14.76 8.13
N GLU A 46 19.38 -13.63 8.84
CA GLU A 46 18.95 -13.54 10.24
C GLU A 46 17.42 -13.45 10.36
N THR A 47 16.91 -13.99 11.47
CA THR A 47 15.51 -13.85 11.87
C THR A 47 15.30 -12.53 12.60
N VAL A 48 14.19 -11.89 12.28
CA VAL A 48 13.79 -10.58 12.79
C VAL A 48 12.36 -10.66 13.31
N ILE A 49 12.12 -10.01 14.44
CA ILE A 49 10.78 -9.80 14.99
C ILE A 49 10.41 -8.33 14.78
N LEU A 50 9.40 -8.10 13.96
CA LEU A 50 8.82 -6.79 13.69
C LEU A 50 7.59 -6.58 14.57
N GLU A 51 7.65 -5.61 15.47
CA GLU A 51 6.52 -5.25 16.35
C GLU A 51 5.55 -4.28 15.68
N GLY A 52 4.26 -4.55 15.82
CA GLY A 52 3.19 -3.76 15.24
C GLY A 52 1.86 -3.90 15.97
N LYS A 53 0.81 -3.31 15.39
CA LYS A 53 -0.57 -3.35 15.87
C LYS A 53 -1.52 -3.57 14.70
N GLY A 54 -2.69 -4.14 14.99
CA GLY A 54 -3.72 -4.39 13.98
C GLY A 54 -3.45 -5.63 13.10
N LEU A 55 -2.49 -6.47 13.50
CA LEU A 55 -2.17 -7.72 12.80
C LEU A 55 -3.20 -8.79 13.15
N ASP A 56 -3.56 -9.60 12.16
CA ASP A 56 -4.45 -10.74 12.32
C ASP A 56 -3.73 -12.03 11.89
N PRO A 57 -3.40 -12.95 12.82
CA PRO A 57 -2.78 -14.23 12.51
C PRO A 57 -3.58 -15.08 11.52
N GLU A 58 -4.91 -14.94 11.48
CA GLU A 58 -5.75 -15.68 10.52
C GLU A 58 -5.53 -15.21 9.08
N GLN A 59 -4.98 -14.01 8.89
CA GLN A 59 -4.68 -13.40 7.60
C GLN A 59 -3.20 -13.53 7.21
N GLU A 60 -2.38 -14.29 7.94
CA GLU A 60 -0.94 -14.44 7.71
C GLU A 60 -0.60 -14.76 6.23
N SER A 61 -1.40 -15.59 5.58
CA SER A 61 -1.23 -15.95 4.16
C SER A 61 -1.31 -14.78 3.17
N LYS A 62 -1.89 -13.66 3.57
CA LYS A 62 -1.98 -12.42 2.77
C LYS A 62 -0.79 -11.50 2.98
N TYR A 63 -0.06 -11.70 4.07
CA TYR A 63 1.02 -10.80 4.46
C TYR A 63 2.31 -11.14 3.71
N LYS A 64 3.03 -10.08 3.33
CA LYS A 64 4.37 -10.20 2.74
C LYS A 64 5.31 -9.17 3.31
N ILE A 65 6.57 -9.55 3.49
CA ILE A 65 7.68 -8.63 3.67
C ILE A 65 8.49 -8.63 2.38
N ILE A 66 8.70 -7.46 1.79
CA ILE A 66 9.35 -7.32 0.48
C ILE A 66 10.56 -6.41 0.64
N PHE A 67 11.73 -6.91 0.24
CA PHE A 67 12.94 -6.13 0.08
C PHE A 67 13.01 -5.64 -1.36
N ARG A 68 12.91 -4.32 -1.56
CA ARG A 68 12.83 -3.69 -2.88
C ARG A 68 14.06 -2.82 -3.13
N LYS A 69 14.82 -3.13 -4.17
CA LYS A 69 15.94 -2.31 -4.65
C LYS A 69 15.57 -1.65 -5.97
N GLN A 70 15.77 -0.34 -6.05
CA GLN A 70 15.67 0.36 -7.33
C GLN A 70 16.85 -0.04 -8.22
N THR A 71 16.54 -0.47 -9.44
CA THR A 71 17.55 -0.77 -10.45
C THR A 71 17.63 0.41 -11.42
N THR A 72 18.84 0.84 -11.75
CA THR A 72 19.05 1.87 -12.75
C THR A 72 18.83 1.26 -14.12
N ALA A 73 17.76 1.67 -14.80
CA ALA A 73 17.63 1.38 -16.23
C ALA A 73 18.81 2.01 -16.99
N PRO A 74 19.34 1.34 -18.04
CA PRO A 74 20.40 1.93 -18.86
C PRO A 74 19.92 3.28 -19.41
N LYS A 75 20.74 4.32 -19.23
CA LYS A 75 20.44 5.68 -19.67
C LYS A 75 20.39 5.73 -21.20
N LEU A 76 19.22 5.53 -21.78
CA LEU A 76 19.00 5.69 -23.21
C LEU A 76 19.05 7.19 -23.56
N SER A 77 20.10 7.62 -24.25
CA SER A 77 20.27 9.01 -24.69
C SER A 77 19.50 9.27 -25.99
N THR A 78 18.19 9.31 -25.91
CA THR A 78 17.33 9.97 -26.91
C THR A 78 16.24 10.74 -26.16
N ARG A 79 15.55 11.68 -26.82
CA ARG A 79 14.47 12.53 -26.29
C ARG A 79 13.23 11.77 -25.74
N ALA A 80 13.37 10.48 -25.44
CA ALA A 80 12.33 9.66 -24.83
C ALA A 80 12.10 10.08 -23.37
N LEU A 81 10.88 9.82 -22.87
CA LEU A 81 10.53 9.96 -21.46
C LEU A 81 11.57 9.20 -20.60
N PRO A 82 11.91 9.71 -19.41
CA PRO A 82 12.80 8.99 -18.51
C PRO A 82 12.26 7.56 -18.32
N PRO A 83 13.15 6.55 -18.35
CA PRO A 83 12.70 5.18 -18.20
C PRO A 83 11.96 5.02 -16.88
N ASP A 84 10.88 4.25 -16.89
CA ASP A 84 10.19 3.86 -15.67
C ASP A 84 11.20 3.27 -14.68
N ASN A 85 11.03 3.59 -13.39
CA ASN A 85 11.86 3.00 -12.35
C ASN A 85 11.66 1.48 -12.38
N SER A 86 12.70 0.74 -12.72
CA SER A 86 12.70 -0.71 -12.55
C SER A 86 13.09 -1.05 -11.11
N PHE A 87 12.49 -2.10 -10.58
CA PHE A 87 12.77 -2.57 -9.23
C PHE A 87 13.06 -4.07 -9.26
N GLU A 88 14.02 -4.48 -8.46
CA GLU A 88 14.24 -5.87 -8.09
C GLU A 88 13.64 -6.08 -6.70
N THR A 89 12.87 -7.17 -6.52
CA THR A 89 12.19 -7.48 -5.27
C THR A 89 12.50 -8.88 -4.80
N VAL A 90 12.74 -9.03 -3.50
CA VAL A 90 12.91 -10.33 -2.84
C VAL A 90 11.93 -10.42 -1.68
N ASP A 91 11.08 -11.45 -1.71
CA ASP A 91 10.11 -11.74 -0.65
C ASP A 91 10.82 -12.44 0.52
N ALA A 92 10.56 -11.98 1.74
CA ALA A 92 10.98 -12.62 2.97
C ALA A 92 10.04 -13.77 3.35
N VAL A 93 10.57 -14.81 4.01
CA VAL A 93 9.72 -15.87 4.57
C VAL A 93 9.24 -15.42 5.94
N ILE A 94 7.92 -15.32 6.08
CA ILE A 94 7.27 -15.12 7.37
C ILE A 94 7.15 -16.49 8.04
N TYR A 95 7.65 -16.60 9.26
CA TYR A 95 7.57 -17.83 10.06
C TYR A 95 6.35 -17.83 10.98
N ARG A 96 5.96 -16.65 11.46
CA ARG A 96 4.87 -16.50 12.41
C ARG A 96 4.31 -15.10 12.39
N VAL A 97 2.99 -15.02 12.50
CA VAL A 97 2.27 -13.78 12.81
C VAL A 97 1.54 -13.91 14.14
N THR A 98 1.64 -12.87 14.97
CA THR A 98 0.81 -12.67 16.15
C THR A 98 0.01 -11.39 16.00
N THR A 99 -0.90 -11.11 16.93
CA THR A 99 -1.66 -9.85 16.92
C THR A 99 -0.78 -8.60 17.12
N THR A 100 0.47 -8.78 17.55
CA THR A 100 1.41 -7.69 17.88
C THR A 100 2.78 -7.80 17.19
N SER A 101 3.04 -8.87 16.44
CA SER A 101 4.35 -9.05 15.80
C SER A 101 4.31 -9.94 14.57
N VAL A 102 5.33 -9.76 13.71
CA VAL A 102 5.64 -10.62 12.57
C VAL A 102 7.08 -11.09 12.70
N GLU A 103 7.29 -12.40 12.73
CA GLU A 103 8.61 -13.02 12.72
C GLU A 103 8.93 -13.50 11.30
N PHE A 104 10.06 -13.06 10.76
CA PHE A 104 10.47 -13.37 9.39
C PHE A 104 12.00 -13.41 9.27
N ASN A 105 12.53 -14.01 8.21
CA ASN A 105 13.96 -13.92 7.92
C ASN A 105 14.27 -12.81 6.92
N ILE A 106 15.41 -12.15 7.08
CA ILE A 106 15.99 -11.36 5.99
C ILE A 106 16.47 -12.34 4.90
N PRO A 107 16.03 -12.23 3.65
CA PRO A 107 16.52 -13.08 2.56
C PRO A 107 18.04 -12.99 2.40
N LYS A 108 18.71 -14.07 2.01
CA LYS A 108 20.16 -14.06 1.78
C LYS A 108 20.54 -13.17 0.59
N GLU A 109 19.62 -13.05 -0.35
CA GLU A 109 19.72 -12.25 -1.57
C GLU A 109 19.25 -10.80 -1.34
N ALA A 110 18.82 -10.44 -0.13
CA ALA A 110 18.41 -9.09 0.20
C ALA A 110 19.58 -8.10 -0.01
N THR A 111 19.33 -7.07 -0.79
CA THR A 111 20.28 -5.99 -1.06
C THR A 111 19.78 -4.68 -0.45
N ASN A 112 20.65 -3.67 -0.42
CA ASN A 112 20.29 -2.36 0.12
C ASN A 112 19.13 -1.75 -0.66
N GLY A 113 18.12 -1.27 0.06
CA GLY A 113 16.85 -0.83 -0.53
C GLY A 113 15.76 -0.58 0.51
N GLU A 114 14.53 -0.55 0.05
CA GLU A 114 13.33 -0.36 0.87
C GLU A 114 12.84 -1.70 1.42
N VAL A 115 12.30 -1.68 2.64
CA VAL A 115 11.56 -2.82 3.21
C VAL A 115 10.09 -2.43 3.32
N ILE A 116 9.23 -3.26 2.74
CA ILE A 116 7.79 -3.01 2.62
C ILE A 116 7.05 -4.18 3.27
N PHE A 117 6.07 -3.87 4.10
CA PHE A 117 5.05 -4.82 4.52
C PHE A 117 3.83 -4.65 3.61
N ARG A 118 3.32 -5.74 3.05
CA ARG A 118 2.08 -5.76 2.29
C ARG A 118 1.02 -6.54 3.05
N ASP A 119 -0.14 -5.95 3.28
CA ASP A 119 -1.25 -6.57 4.03
C ASP A 119 -2.26 -7.36 3.15
N GLY A 120 -1.91 -7.54 1.88
CA GLY A 120 -2.75 -8.11 0.84
C GLY A 120 -3.33 -7.06 -0.12
N LYS A 121 -3.47 -5.80 0.33
CA LYS A 121 -3.99 -4.70 -0.50
C LYS A 121 -3.09 -3.47 -0.51
N PHE A 122 -2.53 -3.10 0.64
CA PHE A 122 -1.75 -1.88 0.83
C PHE A 122 -0.29 -2.20 1.08
N ASP A 123 0.58 -1.35 0.53
CA ASP A 123 2.02 -1.36 0.77
C ASP A 123 2.36 -0.35 1.86
N LEU A 124 2.85 -0.86 2.99
CA LEU A 124 3.33 -0.09 4.13
C LEU A 124 4.86 -0.08 4.12
N ARG A 125 5.46 1.09 3.87
CA ARG A 125 6.91 1.24 3.95
C ARG A 125 7.36 1.15 5.42
N LEU A 126 8.22 0.18 5.72
CA LEU A 126 8.77 -0.02 7.06
C LEU A 126 10.01 0.84 7.28
N THR A 127 11.03 0.65 6.44
CA THR A 127 12.34 1.30 6.61
C THR A 127 13.19 1.19 5.33
N ASN A 128 14.42 1.70 5.37
CA ASN A 128 15.45 1.40 4.39
C ASN A 128 16.46 0.43 4.99
N TYR A 129 16.62 -0.73 4.37
CA TYR A 129 17.65 -1.71 4.71
C TYR A 129 18.97 -1.32 4.04
N ASN A 130 20.00 -1.12 4.84
CA ASN A 130 21.34 -0.71 4.45
C ASN A 130 22.36 -1.50 5.27
N TYR A 131 22.51 -2.78 4.94
CA TYR A 131 23.50 -3.62 5.59
C TYR A 131 24.90 -3.24 5.11
N LYS A 132 25.76 -2.86 6.05
CA LYS A 132 27.19 -2.69 5.80
C LYS A 132 27.89 -3.96 6.26
N LYS A 133 28.42 -4.70 5.29
CA LYS A 133 29.25 -5.87 5.53
C LYS A 133 30.54 -5.51 6.25
#